data_AF-A0A2W0AYS8-F1
#
_entry.id   AF-A0A2W0AYS8-F1
#
_cell.length_a   1.000
_cell.length_b   1.000
_cell.length_c   1.000
_cell.angle_alpha   90.00
_cell.angle_beta   90.00
_cell.angle_gamma   90.00
#
_symmetry.space_group_name_H-M   'P 1'
#
loop_
_entity.id
_entity.type
_entity.pdbx_description
1 polymer ?
#
loop_
_entity_poly.entity_id
_entity_poly.type
_entity_poly.pdbx_seq_one_letter_code
_entity_poly.pdbx_strand_id
1 'polypeptide(L)'
;MKRQYLHLSAYLCNKCQGPVITGSLAVRESEISKETEIRQVGAVCLACGNKQNKVTEPGVARHFPPVEWESMNLIEACPISTASAEVLSRAELH
;
A
#
# COMPACT_ATOMS: atom_id res chain seq x y z
N MET A 1 5.12 -3.04 24.70
CA MET A 1 4.41 -3.90 23.72
C MET A 1 4.81 -3.43 22.33
N LYS A 2 5.16 -4.35 21.43
CA LYS A 2 5.56 -4.04 20.06
C LYS A 2 4.34 -3.51 19.29
N ARG A 3 4.38 -2.26 18.83
CA ARG A 3 3.33 -1.64 17.98
C ARG A 3 3.81 -1.52 16.55
N GLN A 4 2.90 -1.67 15.60
CA GLN A 4 3.16 -1.44 14.18
C GLN A 4 2.54 -0.12 13.76
N TYR A 5 3.17 0.58 12.82
CA TYR A 5 2.70 1.84 12.28
C TYR A 5 2.71 1.78 10.77
N LEU A 6 1.60 2.22 10.16
CA LEU A 6 1.49 2.41 8.73
C LEU A 6 1.93 3.84 8.38
N HIS A 7 2.93 3.92 7.52
CA HIS A 7 3.37 5.15 6.88
C HIS A 7 2.84 5.19 5.46
N LEU A 8 2.08 6.22 5.13
CA LEU A 8 1.62 6.48 3.79
C LEU A 8 2.30 7.71 3.21
N SER A 9 2.58 7.68 1.91
CA SER A 9 2.90 8.89 1.17
C SER A 9 2.31 8.86 -0.24
N ALA A 10 2.17 10.06 -0.80
CA ALA A 10 1.63 10.28 -2.14
C ALA A 10 2.57 11.13 -2.98
N TYR A 11 2.69 10.81 -4.27
CA TYR A 11 3.48 11.57 -5.25
C TYR A 11 2.97 11.35 -6.68
N LEU A 12 3.52 12.08 -7.64
CA LEU A 12 3.11 11.98 -9.05
C LEU A 12 3.76 10.78 -9.74
N CYS A 13 2.95 10.06 -10.51
CA CYS A 13 3.39 8.96 -11.35
C CYS A 13 4.23 9.48 -12.52
N ASN A 14 5.40 8.91 -12.74
CA ASN A 14 6.28 9.27 -13.86
C ASN A 14 5.68 8.95 -15.24
N LYS A 15 4.71 8.03 -15.32
CA LYS A 15 4.11 7.58 -16.58
C LYS A 15 2.90 8.42 -17.00
N CYS A 16 2.04 8.77 -16.05
CA CYS A 16 0.75 9.41 -16.36
C CYS A 16 0.48 10.69 -15.56
N GLN A 17 1.41 11.10 -14.70
CA GLN A 17 1.25 12.23 -13.77
C GLN A 17 0.07 12.09 -12.79
N GLY A 18 -0.57 10.91 -12.74
CA GLY A 18 -1.60 10.58 -11.76
C GLY A 18 -1.04 10.28 -10.37
N PRO A 19 -1.90 10.20 -9.34
CA PRO A 19 -1.46 10.01 -7.96
C PRO A 19 -0.95 8.58 -7.74
N VAL A 20 0.27 8.46 -7.22
CA VAL A 20 0.83 7.24 -6.66
C VAL A 20 0.64 7.29 -5.15
N ILE A 21 0.12 6.20 -4.57
CA ILE A 21 0.12 5.98 -3.13
C ILE A 21 1.15 4.90 -2.83
N THR A 22 2.01 5.14 -1.84
CA THR A 22 2.94 4.14 -1.31
C THR A 22 2.72 3.94 0.19
N GLY A 23 2.94 2.72 0.65
CA GLY A 23 2.85 2.33 2.05
C GLY A 23 4.10 1.61 2.53
N SER A 24 4.49 1.86 3.77
CA SER A 24 5.48 1.07 4.51
C SER A 24 5.02 0.86 5.95
N LEU A 25 5.36 -0.30 6.51
CA LEU A 25 5.16 -0.59 7.93
C LEU A 25 6.44 -0.34 8.69
N ALA A 26 6.33 0.25 9.86
CA ALA A 26 7.41 0.39 10.82
C ALA A 26 6.97 -0.16 12.18
N VAL A 27 7.95 -0.49 13.01
CA VAL A 27 7.73 -1.09 14.32
C VAL A 27 8.24 -0.14 15.39
N ARG A 28 7.52 0.00 16.49
CA ARG A 28 8.01 0.66 17.70
C ARG A 28 7.93 -0.27 18.91
N GLU A 29 9.04 -0.42 19.63
CA GLU A 29 9.12 -1.33 20.79
C GLU A 29 8.41 -0.77 22.04
N SER A 30 8.40 0.54 22.20
CA SER A 30 7.75 1.28 23.29
C SER A 30 7.15 2.58 22.77
N GLU A 31 6.39 3.32 23.59
CA GLU A 31 5.77 4.58 23.14
C GLU A 31 6.79 5.67 22.77
N ILE A 32 7.98 5.63 23.36
CA ILE A 32 9.04 6.63 23.17
C ILE A 32 10.19 6.12 22.28
N SER A 33 10.20 4.84 21.90
CA SER A 33 11.27 4.29 21.06
C SER A 33 11.19 4.88 19.64
N LYS A 34 12.34 4.94 18.96
CA LYS A 34 12.36 5.22 17.52
C LYS A 34 11.73 4.06 16.75
N GLU A 35 11.10 4.38 15.62
CA GLU A 35 10.64 3.36 14.67
C GLU A 35 11.82 2.59 14.06
N THR A 36 11.67 1.27 13.98
CA THR A 36 12.62 0.32 13.43
C THR A 36 11.91 -0.58 12.40
N GLU A 37 12.66 -1.46 11.74
CA GLU A 37 12.13 -2.45 10.79
C GLU A 37 11.20 -1.84 9.71
N ILE A 38 11.58 -0.71 9.12
CA ILE A 38 10.77 -0.09 8.06
C ILE A 38 10.76 -1.02 6.84
N ARG A 39 9.59 -1.59 6.53
CA ARG A 39 9.37 -2.52 5.42
C ARG A 39 8.35 -1.93 4.46
N GLN A 40 8.72 -1.84 3.18
CA GLN A 40 7.79 -1.39 2.15
C GLN A 40 6.67 -2.42 1.96
N VAL A 41 5.41 -1.96 1.97
CA VAL A 41 4.23 -2.78 1.66
C VAL A 41 4.00 -2.79 0.15
N GLY A 42 4.07 -1.61 -0.47
CA GLY A 42 3.93 -1.47 -1.91
C GLY A 42 3.63 -0.04 -2.33
N ALA A 43 3.56 0.17 -3.64
CA ALA A 43 3.15 1.43 -4.24
C ALA A 43 2.40 1.20 -5.55
N VAL A 44 1.41 2.04 -5.83
CA VAL A 44 0.61 1.95 -7.05
C VAL A 44 0.07 3.31 -7.47
N CYS A 45 0.11 3.59 -8.77
CA CYS A 45 -0.62 4.70 -9.36
C CYS A 45 -2.10 4.36 -9.45
N LEU A 46 -2.95 5.18 -8.83
CA LEU A 46 -4.40 4.98 -8.85
C LEU A 46 -5.02 5.26 -10.23
N ALA A 47 -4.31 5.95 -11.12
CA ALA A 47 -4.79 6.26 -12.46
C ALA A 47 -4.40 5.20 -13.50
N CYS A 48 -3.16 4.70 -13.49
CA CYS A 48 -2.65 3.81 -14.55
C CYS A 48 -2.12 2.46 -14.05
N GLY A 49 -2.20 2.18 -12.75
CA GLY A 49 -1.73 0.94 -12.15
C GLY A 49 -0.20 0.76 -12.12
N ASN A 50 0.57 1.76 -12.55
CA ASN A 50 2.03 1.66 -12.53
C ASN A 50 2.55 1.50 -11.09
N LYS A 51 3.38 0.47 -10.86
CA LYS A 51 3.96 0.14 -9.56
C LYS A 51 5.30 0.87 -9.37
N GLN A 52 5.22 2.19 -9.28
CA GLN A 52 6.37 3.04 -9.02
C GLN A 52 6.62 3.06 -7.51
N ASN A 53 7.74 2.49 -7.06
CA ASN A 53 8.07 2.35 -5.64
C ASN A 53 8.86 3.52 -5.06
N LYS A 54 9.28 4.48 -5.89
CA LYS A 54 10.09 5.63 -5.50
C LYS A 54 9.59 6.88 -6.20
N VAL A 55 9.67 8.02 -5.53
CA VAL A 55 9.46 9.32 -6.16
C VAL A 55 10.49 9.49 -7.28
N THR A 56 10.07 9.99 -8.43
CA THR A 56 10.99 10.38 -9.50
C THR A 56 11.31 11.85 -9.33
N GLU A 57 12.60 12.21 -9.27
CA GLU A 57 13.05 13.60 -9.20
C GLU A 57 12.55 14.39 -10.41
N PRO A 58 12.15 15.68 -10.25
CA PRO A 58 12.22 16.51 -9.04
C PRO A 58 10.96 16.42 -8.14
N GLY A 59 10.20 15.32 -8.23
CA GLY A 59 8.92 15.17 -7.53
C GLY A 59 9.05 15.25 -6.00
N VAL A 60 8.04 15.82 -5.35
CA VAL A 60 7.95 15.89 -3.87
C VAL A 60 6.92 14.88 -3.38
N ALA A 61 7.30 14.03 -2.43
CA ALA A 61 6.34 13.20 -1.70
C ALA A 61 5.60 14.00 -0.63
N ARG A 62 4.28 13.80 -0.57
CA ARG A 62 3.45 14.21 0.57
C ARG A 62 3.37 13.04 1.53
N HIS A 63 3.88 13.23 2.75
CA HIS A 63 3.84 12.22 3.80
C HIS A 63 2.64 12.46 4.70
N PHE A 64 1.91 11.40 5.02
CA PHE A 64 0.83 11.43 5.99
C PHE A 64 1.37 11.11 7.38
N PRO A 65 0.72 11.59 8.46
CA PRO A 65 1.05 11.16 9.81
C PRO A 65 1.01 9.63 9.93
N PRO A 66 2.00 8.99 10.59
CA PRO A 66 1.95 7.57 10.84
C PRO A 66 0.73 7.20 11.67
N VAL A 67 0.06 6.11 11.30
CA VAL A 67 -1.12 5.60 12.01
C VAL A 67 -0.78 4.25 12.62
N GLU A 68 -1.14 4.04 13.88
CA GLU A 68 -0.99 2.72 14.51
C GLU A 68 -1.77 1.69 13.69
N TRP A 69 -1.09 0.63 13.28
CA TRP A 69 -1.63 -0.41 12.41
C TRP A 69 -1.78 -1.69 13.20
N GLU A 70 -3.01 -2.18 13.31
CA GLU A 70 -3.27 -3.48 13.93
C GLU A 70 -2.73 -4.58 13.02
N SER A 71 -1.73 -5.31 13.50
CA SER A 71 -1.22 -6.48 12.80
C SER A 71 -2.35 -7.49 12.63
N MET A 72 -2.74 -7.76 11.39
CA MET A 72 -3.69 -8.82 11.03
C MET A 72 -3.07 -10.21 11.25
N ASN A 73 -2.73 -10.54 12.50
CA ASN A 73 -2.39 -11.92 12.88
C ASN A 73 -3.65 -12.81 12.98
N LEU A 74 -4.81 -12.32 12.53
CA LEU A 74 -6.10 -13.00 12.59
C LEU A 74 -6.96 -12.73 11.34
N ILE A 75 -6.37 -12.74 10.14
CA ILE A 75 -7.15 -13.22 9.00
C ILE A 75 -6.91 -14.73 9.00
N GLU A 76 -7.75 -15.49 9.72
CA GLU A 76 -8.00 -16.88 9.33
C GLU A 76 -8.18 -16.84 7.82
N ALA A 77 -7.36 -17.60 7.10
CA ALA A 77 -7.32 -17.61 5.65
C ALA A 77 -8.76 -17.68 5.12
N CYS A 78 -9.32 -16.54 4.73
CA CYS A 78 -10.58 -16.52 4.04
C CYS A 78 -10.24 -17.07 2.67
N PRO A 79 -10.68 -18.28 2.29
CA PRO A 79 -10.47 -18.74 0.94
C PRO A 79 -11.14 -17.69 0.07
N ILE A 80 -10.34 -17.00 -0.75
CA ILE A 80 -10.84 -16.12 -1.78
C ILE A 80 -11.57 -17.04 -2.76
N SER A 81 -12.82 -17.36 -2.42
CA SER A 81 -13.75 -18.11 -3.24
C SER A 81 -14.16 -17.17 -4.35
N THR A 82 -13.36 -17.18 -5.42
CA THR A 82 -13.78 -17.03 -6.82
C THR A 82 -15.02 -16.15 -7.03
N ALA A 83 -14.86 -14.83 -6.87
CA ALA A 83 -15.81 -13.85 -7.41
C ALA A 83 -15.32 -13.27 -8.76
N SER A 84 -14.49 -14.03 -9.49
CA SER A 84 -13.94 -13.61 -10.79
C SER A 84 -14.52 -14.40 -11.98
N ALA A 85 -15.40 -15.38 -11.76
CA ALA A 85 -15.96 -16.20 -12.84
C ALA A 85 -17.12 -15.52 -13.61
N GLU A 86 -17.82 -14.57 -12.99
CA GLU A 86 -18.99 -13.92 -13.64
C GLU A 86 -18.61 -12.88 -14.70
N VAL A 87 -17.36 -12.40 -14.73
CA VAL A 87 -16.89 -11.46 -15.77
C VAL A 87 -16.43 -12.19 -17.05
N LEU A 88 -16.02 -13.46 -16.96
CA LEU A 88 -15.59 -14.24 -18.13
C LEU A 88 -16.76 -14.83 -18.93
N SER A 89 -17.88 -15.16 -18.28
CA SER A 89 -19.03 -15.80 -18.97
C SER A 89 -19.82 -14.83 -19.87
N ARG A 90 -19.58 -13.52 -19.78
CA ARG A 90 -20.24 -12.51 -20.63
C ARG A 90 -19.45 -12.12 -21.87
N ALA A 91 -18.26 -12.70 -22.07
CA ALA A 91 -17.40 -12.45 -23.23
C ALA A 91 -17.53 -13.52 -24.33
N GLU A 92 -18.22 -14.64 -24.09
CA GLU A 92 -18.32 -15.77 -25.03
C GLU A 92 -19.65 -15.82 -25.81
N LEU A 93 -20.41 -14.72 -25.86
CA LEU A 93 -21.72 -14.68 -26.54
C LEU A 93 -21.84 -13.66 -27.68
N HIS A 94 -20.74 -13.22 -28.30
CA HIS A 94 -20.77 -12.48 -29.57
C HIS A 94 -19.82 -13.09 -30.61
#